data_AF-A0A2G9YM49-F1
#
_entry.id   AF-A0A2G9YM49-F1
#
_cell.length_a   1.000
_cell.length_b   1.000
_cell.length_c   1.000
_cell.angle_alpha   90.00
_cell.angle_beta   90.00
_cell.angle_gamma   90.00
#
_symmetry.space_group_name_H-M   'P 1'
#
loop_
_entity.id
_entity.type
_entity.pdbx_description
1 polymer ?
#
loop_
_entity_poly.entity_id
_entity_poly.type
_entity_poly.pdbx_seq_one_letter_code
_entity_poly.pdbx_strand_id
1 'polypeptide(L)'
;MIEKQDIKNLKKRYLIWLYKTTKETLDKIERKFTQLEIDRFICKELRRLDKDKKIKKHIQEFERYIQSKEKEGLGLKYEFGQLKPDYYFLSLKLKAIESSIVKELGKNTLKEIKSLYEKEMMERILESTEHR
;
A
#
# COMPACT_ATOMS: atom_id res chain seq x y z
N MET A 1 30.48 20.80 -18.84
CA MET A 1 30.54 20.32 -17.45
C MET A 1 29.12 20.35 -16.90
N ILE A 2 28.62 19.28 -16.29
CA ILE A 2 27.30 19.27 -15.66
C ILE A 2 27.36 20.19 -14.44
N GLU A 3 26.42 21.13 -14.30
CA GLU A 3 26.39 22.05 -13.16
C GLU A 3 26.02 21.29 -11.88
N LYS A 4 26.49 21.78 -10.72
CA LYS A 4 26.16 21.15 -9.41
C LYS A 4 24.65 21.05 -9.19
N GLN A 5 23.89 22.01 -9.71
CA GLN A 5 22.43 22.03 -9.61
C GLN A 5 21.78 20.93 -10.46
N ASP A 6 22.31 20.64 -11.65
CA ASP A 6 21.82 19.55 -12.51
C ASP A 6 22.00 18.19 -11.85
N ILE A 7 23.16 17.95 -11.20
CA ILE A 7 23.40 16.71 -10.44
C ILE A 7 22.39 16.58 -9.31
N LYS A 8 22.12 17.67 -8.57
CA LYS A 8 21.13 17.68 -7.48
C LYS A 8 19.72 17.38 -8.01
N ASN A 9 19.35 17.95 -9.14
CA ASN A 9 18.05 17.70 -9.79
C ASN A 9 17.92 16.27 -10.31
N LEU A 10 18.99 15.68 -10.84
CA LEU A 10 19.04 14.27 -11.26
C LEU A 10 18.86 13.33 -10.06
N LYS A 11 19.60 13.56 -8.98
CA LYS A 11 19.44 12.80 -7.73
C LYS A 11 18.02 12.91 -7.18
N LYS A 12 17.44 14.10 -7.17
CA LYS A 12 16.06 14.32 -6.73
C LYS A 12 15.07 13.47 -7.53
N ARG A 13 15.11 13.55 -8.86
CA ARG A 13 14.22 12.77 -9.74
C ARG A 13 14.38 11.27 -9.54
N TYR A 14 15.61 10.80 -9.45
CA TYR A 14 15.90 9.37 -9.26
C TYR A 14 15.40 8.85 -7.91
N LEU A 15 15.63 9.60 -6.82
CA LEU A 15 15.16 9.23 -5.48
C LEU A 15 13.63 9.23 -5.38
N ILE A 16 12.96 10.19 -6.02
CA ILE A 16 11.49 10.22 -6.10
C ILE A 16 10.97 8.97 -6.83
N TRP A 17 11.55 8.65 -7.99
CA TRP A 17 11.18 7.46 -8.76
C TRP A 17 11.41 6.16 -7.97
N LEU A 18 12.55 6.04 -7.28
CA LEU A 18 12.85 4.89 -6.43
C LEU A 18 11.87 4.75 -5.25
N TYR A 19 11.54 5.86 -4.60
CA TYR A 19 10.55 5.88 -3.52
C TYR A 19 9.20 5.40 -4.03
N LYS A 20 8.69 6.02 -5.10
CA LYS A 20 7.39 5.69 -5.71
C LYS A 20 7.30 4.22 -6.08
N THR A 21 8.24 3.72 -6.88
CA THR A 21 8.22 2.33 -7.35
C THR A 21 8.28 1.32 -6.21
N THR A 22 9.16 1.53 -5.22
CA THR A 22 9.29 0.63 -4.06
C THR A 22 8.06 0.69 -3.16
N LYS A 23 7.53 1.89 -2.92
CA LYS A 23 6.33 2.11 -2.09
C LYS A 23 5.09 1.51 -2.74
N GLU A 24 4.89 1.66 -4.06
CA GLU A 24 3.78 1.02 -4.78
C GLU A 24 3.84 -0.51 -4.69
N THR A 25 5.04 -1.11 -4.80
CA THR A 25 5.20 -2.56 -4.63
C THR A 25 4.81 -3.00 -3.22
N LEU A 26 5.25 -2.28 -2.19
CA LEU A 26 4.86 -2.56 -0.80
C LEU A 26 3.36 -2.36 -0.58
N ASP A 27 2.79 -1.27 -1.09
CA ASP A 27 1.37 -0.95 -0.93
C ASP A 27 0.48 -1.98 -1.63
N LYS A 28 0.90 -2.57 -2.75
CA LYS A 28 0.17 -3.68 -3.37
C LYS A 28 0.03 -4.88 -2.42
N ILE A 29 1.07 -5.16 -1.63
CA ILE A 29 1.06 -6.25 -0.65
C ILE A 29 0.21 -5.83 0.56
N GLU A 30 0.50 -4.67 1.16
CA GLU A 30 -0.19 -4.18 2.36
C GLU A 30 -1.68 -3.92 2.14
N ARG A 31 -2.07 -3.43 0.95
CA ARG A 31 -3.47 -3.17 0.59
C ARG A 31 -4.36 -4.38 0.81
N LYS A 32 -3.88 -5.59 0.51
CA LYS A 32 -4.69 -6.81 0.71
C LYS A 32 -5.00 -7.05 2.19
N PHE A 33 -4.07 -6.75 3.08
CA PHE A 33 -4.26 -6.87 4.53
C PHE A 33 -5.16 -5.78 5.08
N THR A 34 -4.95 -4.53 4.67
CA THR A 34 -5.81 -3.41 5.07
C THR A 34 -7.24 -3.61 4.57
N GLN A 35 -7.42 -4.12 3.33
CA GLN A 35 -8.74 -4.47 2.82
C GLN A 35 -9.41 -5.55 3.67
N LEU A 36 -8.69 -6.60 4.09
CA LEU A 36 -9.27 -7.64 4.96
C LEU A 36 -9.74 -7.09 6.31
N GLU A 37 -8.99 -6.17 6.91
CA GLU A 37 -9.39 -5.49 8.14
C GLU A 37 -10.68 -4.68 7.95
N ILE A 38 -10.74 -3.89 6.87
CA ILE A 38 -11.93 -3.11 6.50
C ILE A 38 -13.12 -4.04 6.19
N ASP A 39 -12.93 -5.07 5.39
CA ASP A 39 -13.97 -6.02 4.99
C ASP A 39 -14.57 -6.73 6.21
N ARG A 40 -13.73 -7.12 7.19
CA ARG A 40 -14.19 -7.68 8.48
C ARG A 40 -15.02 -6.70 9.28
N PHE A 41 -14.59 -5.45 9.35
CA PHE A 41 -15.35 -4.39 10.03
C PHE A 41 -16.71 -4.19 9.36
N ILE A 42 -16.75 -4.09 8.03
CA ILE A 42 -17.99 -3.99 7.25
C ILE A 42 -18.90 -5.19 7.53
N CYS A 43 -18.37 -6.41 7.51
CA CYS A 43 -19.13 -7.63 7.78
C CYS A 43 -19.75 -7.64 9.19
N LYS A 44 -19.01 -7.15 10.19
CA LYS A 44 -19.50 -6.98 11.56
C LYS A 44 -20.67 -5.98 11.62
N GLU A 45 -20.54 -4.85 10.92
CA GLU A 45 -21.60 -3.83 10.87
C GLU A 45 -22.84 -4.35 10.13
N LEU A 46 -22.68 -5.09 9.03
CA LEU A 46 -23.79 -5.72 8.32
C LEU A 46 -24.59 -6.66 9.24
N ARG A 47 -23.90 -7.48 10.05
CA ARG A 47 -24.56 -8.34 11.05
C ARG A 47 -25.31 -7.54 12.12
N ARG A 48 -24.76 -6.39 12.54
CA ARG A 48 -25.38 -5.51 13.53
C ARG A 48 -26.64 -4.83 12.98
N LEU A 49 -26.63 -4.48 11.69
CA LEU A 49 -27.73 -3.81 11.00
C LEU A 49 -28.84 -4.79 10.58
N ASP A 50 -28.50 -6.02 10.17
CA ASP A 50 -29.47 -7.06 9.75
C ASP A 50 -30.11 -7.80 10.94
N LYS A 51 -30.82 -7.06 11.80
CA LYS A 51 -31.49 -7.63 13.00
C LYS A 51 -32.49 -8.74 12.65
N ASP A 52 -33.17 -8.61 11.53
CA ASP A 52 -34.18 -9.56 11.04
C ASP A 52 -33.58 -10.76 10.29
N LYS A 53 -32.25 -10.78 10.10
CA LYS A 53 -31.52 -11.85 9.39
C LYS A 53 -31.98 -12.05 7.94
N LYS A 54 -32.46 -10.98 7.29
CA LYS A 54 -32.98 -11.00 5.92
C LYS A 54 -31.88 -11.22 4.88
N ILE A 55 -30.67 -10.74 5.16
CA ILE A 55 -29.51 -10.86 4.24
C ILE A 55 -28.47 -11.86 4.75
N LYS A 56 -28.86 -12.77 5.65
CA LYS A 56 -27.96 -13.77 6.26
C LYS A 56 -27.13 -14.55 5.25
N LYS A 57 -27.71 -14.94 4.11
CA LYS A 57 -26.99 -15.68 3.06
C LYS A 57 -25.86 -14.84 2.44
N HIS A 58 -26.14 -13.57 2.12
CA HIS A 58 -25.13 -12.65 1.59
C HIS A 58 -24.01 -12.36 2.59
N ILE A 59 -24.35 -12.22 3.88
CA ILE A 59 -23.33 -12.08 4.93
C ILE A 59 -22.43 -13.32 4.97
N GLN A 60 -23.00 -14.53 4.90
CA GLN A 60 -22.20 -15.77 4.89
C GLN A 60 -21.31 -15.89 3.65
N GLU A 61 -21.80 -15.48 2.48
CA GLU A 61 -21.01 -15.44 1.25
C GLU A 61 -19.85 -14.45 1.37
N PHE A 62 -20.11 -13.27 1.93
CA PHE A 62 -19.09 -12.25 2.17
C PHE A 62 -18.02 -12.73 3.16
N GLU A 63 -18.40 -13.49 4.20
CA GLU A 63 -17.45 -14.10 5.12
C GLU A 63 -16.55 -15.13 4.45
N ARG A 64 -17.10 -15.96 3.57
CA ARG A 64 -16.30 -16.92 2.79
C ARG A 64 -15.32 -16.19 1.87
N TYR A 65 -15.75 -15.09 1.26
CA TYR A 65 -14.88 -14.23 0.46
C TYR A 65 -13.70 -13.69 1.31
N ILE A 66 -13.98 -13.14 2.49
CA ILE A 66 -12.94 -12.65 3.42
C ILE A 66 -11.96 -13.78 3.79
N GLN A 67 -12.47 -14.97 4.11
CA GLN A 67 -11.62 -16.11 4.48
C GLN A 67 -10.74 -16.60 3.31
N SER A 68 -11.26 -16.62 2.08
CA SER A 68 -10.47 -16.98 0.90
C SER A 68 -9.35 -15.96 0.68
N LYS A 69 -9.71 -14.67 0.70
CA LYS A 69 -8.77 -13.56 0.52
C LYS A 69 -7.69 -13.51 1.61
N GLU A 70 -8.02 -13.89 2.84
CA GLU A 70 -7.05 -14.01 3.93
C GLU A 70 -6.01 -15.08 3.66
N LYS A 71 -6.44 -16.28 3.22
CA LYS A 71 -5.51 -17.36 2.86
C LYS A 71 -4.58 -16.94 1.72
N GLU A 72 -5.12 -16.28 0.70
CA GLU A 72 -4.33 -15.74 -0.42
C GLU A 72 -3.37 -14.64 0.02
N GLY A 73 -3.82 -13.73 0.89
CA GLY A 73 -3.02 -12.62 1.41
C GLY A 73 -1.84 -13.09 2.25
N LEU A 74 -2.05 -14.05 3.16
CA LEU A 74 -1.00 -14.63 4.00
C LEU A 74 0.15 -15.18 3.16
N GLY A 75 -0.16 -15.86 2.05
CA GLY A 75 0.85 -16.40 1.14
C GLY A 75 1.70 -15.34 0.41
N LEU A 76 1.36 -14.05 0.47
CA LEU A 76 2.16 -12.98 -0.12
C LEU A 76 3.15 -12.35 0.85
N LYS A 77 2.89 -12.43 2.15
CA LYS A 77 3.72 -11.80 3.20
C LYS A 77 4.48 -12.82 4.04
N TYR A 78 3.93 -14.02 4.18
CA TYR A 78 4.50 -15.09 5.00
C TYR A 78 4.75 -16.36 4.21
N GLU A 79 5.80 -17.07 4.59
CA GLU A 79 6.15 -18.41 4.13
C GLU A 79 6.64 -19.21 5.34
N PHE A 80 6.04 -20.38 5.60
CA PHE A 80 6.31 -21.19 6.79
C PHE A 80 6.23 -20.42 8.14
N GLY A 81 5.33 -19.44 8.23
CA GLY A 81 5.15 -18.61 9.43
C GLY A 81 6.20 -17.50 9.61
N GLN A 82 7.12 -17.35 8.66
CA GLN A 82 8.13 -16.29 8.64
C GLN A 82 7.84 -15.26 7.55
N LEU A 83 8.31 -14.04 7.72
CA LEU A 83 8.21 -13.02 6.66
C LEU A 83 8.98 -13.48 5.43
N LYS A 84 8.37 -13.34 4.25
CA LYS A 84 9.08 -13.62 3.00
C LYS A 84 10.32 -12.72 2.88
N PRO A 85 11.49 -13.27 2.53
CA PRO A 85 12.71 -12.49 2.33
C PRO A 85 12.51 -11.31 1.36
N ASP A 86 11.74 -11.51 0.29
CA ASP A 86 11.43 -10.45 -0.68
C ASP A 86 10.66 -9.28 -0.07
N TYR A 87 9.64 -9.57 0.74
CA TYR A 87 8.88 -8.54 1.45
C TYR A 87 9.78 -7.79 2.44
N TYR A 88 10.59 -8.54 3.21
CA TYR A 88 11.51 -7.96 4.17
C TYR A 88 12.55 -7.06 3.49
N PHE A 89 13.12 -7.51 2.37
CA PHE A 89 14.02 -6.72 1.55
C PHE A 89 13.38 -5.44 1.04
N LEU A 90 12.15 -5.50 0.51
CA LEU A 90 11.43 -4.31 0.06
C LEU A 90 11.21 -3.29 1.19
N SER A 91 10.83 -3.77 2.38
CA SER A 91 10.66 -2.92 3.57
C SER A 91 11.96 -2.23 3.98
N LEU A 92 13.07 -2.97 4.01
CA LEU A 92 14.39 -2.40 4.30
C LEU A 92 14.87 -1.44 3.20
N LYS A 93 14.63 -1.79 1.93
CA LYS A 93 14.96 -0.96 0.77
C LYS A 93 14.24 0.37 0.83
N LEU A 94 12.94 0.39 1.15
CA LEU A 94 12.19 1.63 1.31
C LEU A 94 12.80 2.51 2.40
N LYS A 95 13.13 1.95 3.58
CA LYS A 95 13.79 2.69 4.67
C LYS A 95 15.14 3.26 4.26
N ALA A 96 15.94 2.51 3.49
CA ALA A 96 17.21 2.98 2.96
C ALA A 96 17.02 4.13 1.96
N ILE A 97 16.00 4.06 1.09
CA ILE A 97 15.64 5.14 0.16
C ILE A 97 15.21 6.40 0.94
N GLU A 98 14.35 6.26 1.95
CA GLU A 98 13.93 7.39 2.80
C GLU A 98 15.13 8.05 3.50
N SER A 99 16.06 7.24 4.01
CA SER A 99 17.30 7.74 4.62
C SER A 99 18.18 8.50 3.61
N SER A 100 18.23 8.01 2.36
CA SER A 100 18.98 8.63 1.28
C SER A 100 18.34 9.96 0.83
N ILE A 101 17.01 10.03 0.79
CA ILE A 101 16.27 11.29 0.56
C ILE A 101 16.58 12.30 1.67
N VAL A 102 16.55 11.88 2.94
CA VAL A 102 16.86 12.79 4.06
C VAL A 102 18.29 13.32 3.96
N LYS A 103 19.25 12.46 3.61
CA LYS A 103 20.66 12.85 3.46
C LYS A 103 20.88 13.83 2.30
N GLU A 104 20.29 13.57 1.13
CA GLU A 104 20.57 14.33 -0.09
C GLU A 104 19.67 15.56 -0.27
N LEU A 105 18.42 15.51 0.23
CA LEU A 105 17.37 16.48 -0.04
C LEU A 105 16.75 17.08 1.23
N GLY A 106 16.90 16.42 2.38
CA GLY A 106 16.39 16.88 3.67
C GLY A 106 15.04 16.28 4.08
N LYS A 107 14.73 16.37 5.38
CA LYS A 107 13.52 15.80 5.99
C LYS A 107 12.22 16.40 5.44
N ASN A 108 12.21 17.69 5.12
CA ASN A 108 11.02 18.35 4.58
C ASN A 108 10.67 17.83 3.19
N THR A 109 11.67 17.61 2.34
CA THR A 109 11.46 17.00 1.03
C THR A 109 10.96 15.56 1.13
N LEU A 110 11.42 14.78 2.11
CA LEU A 110 10.81 13.45 2.35
C LEU A 110 9.32 13.55 2.68
N LYS A 111 8.92 14.47 3.56
CA LYS A 111 7.50 14.68 3.90
C LYS A 111 6.67 15.08 2.68
N GLU A 112 7.20 15.98 1.86
CA GLU A 112 6.57 16.41 0.62
C GLU A 112 6.38 15.23 -0.36
N ILE A 113 7.42 14.43 -0.58
CA ILE A 113 7.35 13.23 -1.43
C ILE A 113 6.28 12.25 -0.93
N LYS A 114 6.21 12.00 0.38
CA LYS A 114 5.18 11.15 0.98
C LYS A 114 3.77 11.70 0.70
N SER A 115 3.57 12.99 0.94
CA SER A 115 2.27 13.64 0.71
C SER A 115 1.85 13.62 -0.75
N LEU A 116 2.78 13.88 -1.68
CA LEU A 116 2.51 13.86 -3.12
C LEU A 116 2.18 12.45 -3.59
N TYR A 117 2.89 11.44 -3.07
CA TYR A 117 2.60 10.05 -3.35
C TYR A 117 1.18 9.65 -2.94
N GLU A 118 0.76 9.97 -1.71
CA GLU A 118 -0.61 9.66 -1.25
C GLU A 118 -1.67 10.39 -2.08
N LYS A 119 -1.42 11.67 -2.40
CA LYS A 119 -2.30 12.45 -3.27
C LYS A 119 -2.45 11.79 -4.65
N GLU A 120 -1.34 11.41 -5.28
CA GLU A 120 -1.33 10.72 -6.58
C GLU A 120 -2.09 9.38 -6.50
N MET A 121 -1.92 8.60 -5.43
CA MET A 121 -2.64 7.33 -5.27
C MET A 121 -4.15 7.54 -5.12
N MET A 122 -4.58 8.57 -4.38
CA MET A 122 -5.99 8.92 -4.24
C MET A 122 -6.58 9.42 -5.56
N GLU A 123 -5.89 10.31 -6.27
CA GLU A 123 -6.31 10.82 -7.57
C GLU A 123 -6.50 9.67 -8.56
N ARG A 124 -5.56 8.73 -8.63
CA ARG A 124 -5.70 7.53 -9.47
C ARG A 124 -6.93 6.69 -9.14
N ILE A 125 -7.31 6.59 -7.87
CA ILE A 125 -8.52 5.84 -7.46
C ILE A 125 -9.80 6.61 -7.85
N LEU A 126 -9.79 7.93 -7.72
CA LEU A 126 -10.95 8.77 -8.07
C LEU A 126 -11.14 8.88 -9.59
N GLU A 127 -10.04 8.94 -10.32
CA GLU A 127 -10.00 9.07 -11.78
C GLU A 127 -10.01 7.73 -12.51
N SER A 128 -9.80 6.59 -11.81
CA SER A 128 -9.89 5.28 -12.44
C SER A 128 -11.31 5.05 -12.96
N THR A 129 -11.49 5.16 -14.27
CA THR A 129 -12.73 4.87 -14.97
C THR A 129 -12.93 3.37 -15.20
N GLU A 130 -12.62 2.51 -14.21
CA GLU A 130 -12.80 1.04 -14.32
C GLU A 130 -14.28 0.59 -14.32
N HIS A 131 -15.22 1.52 -14.48
CA HIS A 131 -16.66 1.26 -14.65
C HIS A 131 -17.26 2.05 -15.83
N ARG A 132 -16.68 1.95 -17.03
CA ARG A 132 -17.38 2.24 -18.30
C ARG A 132 -17.37 1.03 -19.21
#